data_AF-A0A8U0WHZ6-F1
#
_entry.id   AF-A0A8U0WHZ6-F1
#
_cell.length_a   1.000
_cell.length_b   1.000
_cell.length_c   1.000
_cell.angle_alpha   90.00
_cell.angle_beta   90.00
_cell.angle_gamma   90.00
#
_symmetry.space_group_name_H-M   'P 1'
#
loop_
_entity.id
_entity.type
_entity.pdbx_description
1 polymer ?
#
loop_
_entity_poly.entity_id
_entity_poly.type
_entity_poly.pdbx_seq_one_letter_code
_entity_poly.pdbx_strand_id
1 'polypeptide(L)'
;MLIEKLLRTTQIQRIYVLVRPKAGKDINERIPHIFKDHLFEKLLKLHNDPVKYIKAIAGDCMLNNLGMTNIDRQELIENCDVIIHTAATVRFNEPLSNAISVNVQATVDLLNLAKEMKKLKAFVHVSSAFANCLDFHIEETYYTDRLGITAEELLKIKGKVNDAALDSMHSKLVNKFPNTYCYTKSVAEEAVLKLGNTLPICIFRPGIIIPTSNEPVPGWIDNLYGPTSIIYGGALGVLRVIYCRASSNAGLVPVDYCVNMIMAGAWHTATDITQIPSLKPPIYNLVPDESNTLKWTTYKSFVEGYGRKIPLASMIWYPFLLCTETYWIYKFLCFVYHTVPGYIIDTILLSMGRKRRMTRTYQKIHKTSSYLRYFTENSWTFDTSNTKYLWSLMNSQDQRLYNFDMVSFDWSQYAVNSLVGMRKYLAKEEPDTIPKAKKLMRRLYILNFVVHSFVCATFFWLLWTIFNSVFPST
;
A
#
# COMPACT_ATOMS: atom_id res chain seq x y z
N MET A 1 3.07 -12.17 -5.05
CA MET A 1 1.66 -12.53 -5.34
C MET A 1 1.41 -12.78 -6.81
N LEU A 2 1.54 -11.79 -7.71
CA LEU A 2 1.23 -11.96 -9.14
C LEU A 2 1.95 -13.14 -9.82
N ILE A 3 3.27 -13.27 -9.61
CA ILE A 3 4.06 -14.41 -10.14
C ILE A 3 3.54 -15.75 -9.63
N GLU A 4 3.17 -15.82 -8.33
CA GLU A 4 2.61 -17.05 -7.74
C GLU A 4 1.31 -17.44 -8.42
N LYS A 5 0.39 -16.48 -8.57
CA LYS A 5 -0.91 -16.71 -9.18
C LYS A 5 -0.78 -17.15 -10.64
N LEU A 6 0.01 -16.42 -11.42
CA LEU A 6 0.29 -16.73 -12.82
C LEU A 6 0.79 -18.16 -12.99
N LEU A 7 1.82 -18.56 -12.24
CA LEU A 7 2.38 -19.90 -12.34
C LEU A 7 1.42 -21.00 -11.84
N ARG A 8 0.57 -20.69 -10.85
CA ARG A 8 -0.35 -21.66 -10.26
C ARG A 8 -1.60 -21.90 -11.11
N THR A 9 -2.13 -20.89 -11.79
CA THR A 9 -3.47 -20.96 -12.41
C THR A 9 -3.46 -20.84 -13.93
N THR A 10 -2.30 -20.64 -14.55
CA THR A 10 -2.21 -20.49 -16.01
C THR A 10 -1.08 -21.34 -16.60
N GLN A 11 -1.14 -21.56 -17.90
CA GLN A 11 -0.06 -22.19 -18.65
C GLN A 11 0.85 -21.10 -19.22
N ILE A 12 2.07 -20.99 -18.70
CA ILE A 12 3.03 -19.97 -19.12
C ILE A 12 4.28 -20.62 -19.67
N GLN A 13 4.77 -20.09 -20.80
CA GLN A 13 6.06 -20.47 -21.35
C GLN A 13 7.21 -19.72 -20.66
N ARG A 14 7.04 -18.42 -20.40
CA ARG A 14 8.05 -17.58 -19.76
C ARG A 14 7.42 -16.38 -19.04
N ILE A 15 7.98 -15.99 -17.89
CA ILE A 15 7.76 -14.72 -17.20
C ILE A 15 9.08 -13.96 -17.20
N TYR A 16 9.12 -12.82 -17.88
CA TYR A 16 10.24 -11.88 -17.77
C TYR A 16 10.01 -10.97 -16.57
N VAL A 17 11.01 -10.84 -15.71
CA VAL A 17 10.94 -9.99 -14.52
C VAL A 17 12.08 -8.99 -14.56
N LEU A 18 11.74 -7.70 -14.64
CA LEU A 18 12.72 -6.63 -14.52
C LEU A 18 13.23 -6.56 -13.07
N VAL A 19 14.53 -6.77 -12.88
CA VAL A 19 15.17 -6.80 -11.56
C VAL A 19 16.27 -5.74 -11.49
N ARG A 20 16.12 -4.81 -10.56
CA ARG A 20 17.17 -3.82 -10.23
C ARG A 20 18.45 -4.52 -9.78
N PRO A 21 19.60 -4.30 -10.45
CA PRO A 21 20.89 -4.79 -9.98
C PRO A 21 21.23 -4.25 -8.58
N LYS A 22 21.93 -5.03 -7.76
CA LYS A 22 22.48 -4.58 -6.47
C LYS A 22 23.95 -4.95 -6.42
N ALA A 23 24.79 -4.05 -5.90
CA ALA A 23 26.21 -4.32 -5.72
C ALA A 23 26.42 -5.63 -4.94
N GLY A 24 27.20 -6.56 -5.52
CA GLY A 24 27.55 -7.84 -4.91
C GLY A 24 26.43 -8.90 -4.88
N LYS A 25 25.34 -8.76 -5.63
CA LYS A 25 24.32 -9.81 -5.78
C LYS A 25 23.94 -10.01 -7.24
N ASP A 26 24.08 -11.24 -7.73
CA ASP A 26 23.58 -11.60 -9.07
C ASP A 26 22.04 -11.51 -9.09
N ILE A 27 21.50 -10.94 -10.17
CA ILE A 27 20.05 -10.90 -10.41
C ILE A 27 19.45 -12.31 -10.50
N ASN A 28 20.21 -13.28 -11.01
CA ASN A 28 19.76 -14.66 -11.15
C ASN A 28 19.68 -15.39 -9.81
N GLU A 29 20.43 -14.98 -8.79
CA GLU A 29 20.33 -15.53 -7.44
C GLU A 29 19.12 -14.98 -6.66
N ARG A 30 18.65 -13.77 -7.01
CA ARG A 30 17.55 -13.11 -6.31
C ARG A 30 16.20 -13.75 -6.56
N ILE A 31 15.97 -14.24 -7.79
CA ILE A 31 14.69 -14.84 -8.16
C ILE A 31 14.43 -16.13 -7.36
N PRO A 32 15.31 -17.15 -7.33
CA PRO A 32 15.10 -18.36 -6.54
C PRO A 32 14.85 -18.08 -5.05
N HIS A 33 15.48 -17.05 -4.50
CA HIS A 33 15.29 -16.68 -3.09
C HIS A 33 13.84 -16.25 -2.78
N ILE A 34 13.13 -15.61 -3.71
CA ILE A 34 11.74 -15.17 -3.50
C ILE A 34 10.80 -16.37 -3.31
N PHE A 35 11.08 -17.50 -3.96
CA PHE A 35 10.29 -18.73 -3.85
C PHE A 35 10.43 -19.42 -2.48
N LYS A 36 11.36 -18.98 -1.61
CA LYS A 36 11.45 -19.48 -0.22
C LYS A 36 10.38 -18.90 0.71
N ASP A 37 9.64 -17.89 0.27
CA ASP A 37 8.57 -17.29 1.06
C ASP A 37 7.36 -18.24 1.16
N HIS A 38 6.66 -18.21 2.31
CA HIS A 38 5.48 -19.05 2.59
C HIS A 38 4.37 -18.88 1.53
N LEU A 39 4.32 -17.73 0.85
CA LEU A 39 3.41 -17.48 -0.25
C LEU A 39 3.48 -18.57 -1.33
N PHE A 40 4.68 -19.09 -1.62
CA PHE A 40 4.92 -20.01 -2.72
C PHE A 40 4.78 -21.48 -2.34
N GLU A 41 4.52 -21.81 -1.06
CA GLU A 41 4.42 -23.21 -0.60
C GLU A 41 3.39 -24.01 -1.38
N LYS A 42 2.23 -23.41 -1.67
CA LYS A 42 1.18 -24.07 -2.45
C LYS A 42 1.63 -24.34 -3.89
N LEU A 43 2.32 -23.36 -4.51
CA LEU A 43 2.86 -23.49 -5.86
C LEU A 43 3.94 -24.59 -5.94
N LEU A 44 4.84 -24.63 -4.96
CA LEU A 44 5.95 -25.61 -4.91
C LEU A 44 5.47 -27.05 -4.71
N LYS A 45 4.26 -27.24 -4.16
CA LYS A 45 3.61 -28.56 -4.09
C LYS A 45 3.00 -29.00 -5.42
N LEU A 46 2.68 -28.04 -6.30
CA LEU A 46 2.04 -28.29 -7.60
C LEU A 46 3.06 -28.40 -8.75
N HIS A 47 4.19 -27.69 -8.64
CA HIS A 47 5.23 -27.66 -9.65
C HIS A 47 6.59 -27.97 -9.03
N ASN A 48 7.30 -28.97 -9.59
CA ASN A 48 8.62 -29.38 -9.11
C ASN A 48 9.69 -28.29 -9.27
N ASP A 49 9.60 -27.49 -10.34
CA ASP A 49 10.53 -26.38 -10.60
C ASP A 49 9.78 -25.23 -11.28
N PRO A 50 9.12 -24.34 -10.50
CA PRO A 50 8.46 -23.16 -11.05
C PRO A 50 9.46 -22.07 -11.47
N VAL A 51 10.71 -22.13 -11.00
CA VAL A 51 11.73 -21.10 -11.25
C VAL A 51 12.17 -21.11 -12.71
N LYS A 52 12.19 -22.28 -13.38
CA LYS A 52 12.53 -22.41 -14.81
C LYS A 52 11.70 -21.54 -15.75
N TYR A 53 10.49 -21.16 -15.33
CA TYR A 53 9.62 -20.28 -16.12
C TYR A 53 9.99 -18.80 -15.97
N ILE A 54 10.85 -18.43 -15.02
CA ILE A 54 11.26 -17.05 -14.80
C ILE A 54 12.56 -16.74 -15.54
N LYS A 55 12.60 -15.62 -16.25
CA LYS A 55 13.85 -15.00 -16.71
C LYS A 55 13.99 -13.62 -16.08
N ALA A 56 15.05 -13.42 -15.30
CA ALA A 56 15.40 -12.10 -14.80
C ALA A 56 15.98 -11.26 -15.95
N ILE A 57 15.51 -10.02 -16.07
CA ILE A 57 16.06 -9.00 -16.95
C ILE A 57 16.67 -7.93 -16.07
N ALA A 58 17.97 -7.64 -16.25
CA ALA A 58 18.61 -6.56 -15.52
C ALA A 58 17.99 -5.22 -15.96
N GLY A 59 17.56 -4.41 -15.00
CA GLY A 59 17.11 -3.05 -15.31
C GLY A 59 16.58 -2.27 -14.12
N ASP A 60 16.50 -0.96 -14.28
CA ASP A 60 16.03 -0.02 -13.27
C ASP A 60 15.13 1.04 -13.91
N CYS A 61 13.90 1.19 -13.41
CA CYS A 61 12.96 2.24 -13.82
C CYS A 61 13.49 3.66 -13.60
N MET A 62 14.57 3.84 -12.84
CA MET A 62 15.23 5.15 -12.71
C MET A 62 16.10 5.53 -13.91
N LEU A 63 16.47 4.56 -14.75
CA LEU A 63 17.34 4.74 -15.91
C LEU A 63 16.51 4.81 -17.19
N ASN A 64 17.04 5.54 -18.18
CA ASN A 64 16.46 5.61 -19.52
C ASN A 64 16.35 4.21 -20.13
N ASN A 65 15.26 3.96 -20.85
CA ASN A 65 14.94 2.67 -21.45
C ASN A 65 14.99 1.52 -20.42
N LEU A 66 14.64 1.84 -19.17
CA LEU A 66 14.67 0.92 -18.01
C LEU A 66 16.05 0.32 -17.72
N GLY A 67 17.13 0.85 -18.28
CA GLY A 67 18.49 0.34 -18.11
C GLY A 67 18.71 -1.10 -18.62
N MET A 68 17.84 -1.60 -19.50
CA MET A 68 17.96 -2.94 -20.07
C MET A 68 19.02 -2.99 -21.18
N THR A 69 19.59 -4.18 -21.41
CA THR A 69 20.49 -4.38 -22.54
C THR A 69 19.70 -4.43 -23.86
N ASN A 70 20.37 -4.12 -24.98
CA ASN A 70 19.74 -4.26 -26.30
C ASN A 70 19.34 -5.71 -26.61
N ILE A 71 20.08 -6.69 -26.08
CA ILE A 71 19.78 -8.12 -26.26
C ILE A 71 18.47 -8.46 -25.56
N ASP A 72 18.34 -8.12 -24.27
CA ASP A 72 17.12 -8.35 -23.51
C ASP A 72 15.93 -7.60 -24.12
N ARG A 73 16.16 -6.36 -24.58
CA ARG A 73 15.15 -5.56 -25.25
C ARG A 73 14.62 -6.23 -26.52
N GLN A 74 15.50 -6.75 -27.37
CA GLN A 74 15.10 -7.46 -28.59
C GLN A 74 14.37 -8.76 -28.25
N GLU A 75 14.79 -9.48 -27.22
CA GLU A 75 14.08 -10.68 -26.78
C GLU A 75 12.64 -10.39 -26.35
N LEU A 76 12.42 -9.29 -25.62
CA LEU A 76 11.08 -8.85 -25.25
C LEU A 76 10.24 -8.46 -26.47
N ILE A 77 10.83 -7.77 -27.45
CA ILE A 77 10.17 -7.39 -28.71
C ILE A 77 9.67 -8.61 -29.49
N GLU A 78 10.49 -9.66 -29.57
CA GLU A 78 10.17 -10.86 -30.36
C GLU A 78 9.21 -11.82 -29.65
N ASN A 79 9.17 -11.80 -28.30
CA ASN A 79 8.58 -12.90 -27.54
C ASN A 79 7.55 -12.51 -26.47
N CYS A 80 7.39 -11.23 -26.12
CA CYS A 80 6.48 -10.84 -25.05
C CYS A 80 5.04 -10.65 -25.57
N ASP A 81 4.08 -11.41 -25.01
CA ASP A 81 2.65 -11.28 -25.34
C ASP A 81 1.90 -10.31 -24.40
N VAL A 82 2.33 -10.19 -23.13
CA VAL A 82 1.60 -9.42 -22.12
C VAL A 82 2.58 -8.62 -21.25
N ILE A 83 2.35 -7.31 -21.16
CA ILE A 83 3.05 -6.44 -20.21
C ILE A 83 2.14 -6.18 -19.01
N ILE A 84 2.66 -6.41 -17.80
CA ILE A 84 2.00 -5.98 -16.55
C ILE A 84 2.95 -5.02 -15.84
N HIS A 85 2.66 -3.73 -15.94
CA HIS A 85 3.48 -2.67 -15.35
C HIS A 85 2.99 -2.32 -13.94
N THR A 86 3.64 -2.92 -12.94
CA THR A 86 3.37 -2.67 -11.51
C THR A 86 4.45 -1.83 -10.81
N ALA A 87 5.57 -1.58 -11.48
CA ALA A 87 6.71 -0.92 -10.88
C ALA A 87 6.39 0.56 -10.58
N ALA A 88 6.59 0.97 -9.33
CA ALA A 88 6.37 2.34 -8.90
C ALA A 88 7.17 2.65 -7.63
N THR A 89 7.48 3.92 -7.42
CA THR A 89 7.73 4.41 -6.06
C THR A 89 6.41 4.80 -5.43
N VAL A 90 6.07 4.13 -4.32
CA VAL A 90 4.80 4.30 -3.58
C VAL A 90 4.96 5.15 -2.33
N ARG A 91 6.10 5.85 -2.19
CA ARG A 91 6.40 6.71 -1.04
C ARG A 91 5.83 8.11 -1.27
N PHE A 92 5.04 8.59 -0.32
CA PHE A 92 4.42 9.93 -0.42
C PHE A 92 5.41 11.09 -0.29
N ASN A 93 6.64 10.81 0.15
CA ASN A 93 7.69 11.81 0.35
C ASN A 93 8.93 11.53 -0.51
N GLU A 94 8.79 10.77 -1.60
CA GLU A 94 9.87 10.59 -2.57
C GLU A 94 10.22 11.95 -3.23
N PRO A 95 11.53 12.24 -3.47
CA PRO A 95 11.92 13.36 -4.32
C PRO A 95 11.19 13.34 -5.65
N LEU A 96 10.82 14.53 -6.15
CA LEU A 96 10.03 14.67 -7.37
C LEU A 96 10.78 14.10 -8.57
N SER A 97 12.07 14.38 -8.66
CA SER A 97 12.99 13.89 -9.67
C SER A 97 12.96 12.36 -9.81
N ASN A 98 13.04 11.64 -8.69
CA ASN A 98 12.96 10.19 -8.61
C ASN A 98 11.58 9.67 -8.98
N ALA A 99 10.51 10.29 -8.45
CA ALA A 99 9.15 9.86 -8.70
C ALA A 99 8.77 10.02 -10.19
N ILE A 100 9.22 11.10 -10.84
CA ILE A 100 9.05 11.30 -12.28
C ILE A 100 9.79 10.20 -13.05
N SER A 101 11.05 9.89 -12.72
CA SER A 101 11.77 8.80 -13.39
C SER A 101 11.02 7.47 -13.29
N VAL A 102 10.66 7.07 -12.08
CA VAL A 102 10.13 5.72 -11.83
C VAL A 102 8.68 5.57 -12.29
N ASN A 103 7.82 6.58 -12.07
CA ASN A 103 6.39 6.44 -12.34
C ASN A 103 6.00 6.98 -13.72
N VAL A 104 6.68 8.00 -14.24
CA VAL A 104 6.33 8.66 -15.51
C VAL A 104 7.27 8.22 -16.64
N GLN A 105 8.58 8.47 -16.54
CA GLN A 105 9.54 8.14 -17.61
C GLN A 105 9.55 6.64 -17.90
N ALA A 106 9.62 5.78 -16.87
CA ALA A 106 9.59 4.33 -17.06
C ALA A 106 8.28 3.84 -17.73
N THR A 107 7.16 4.51 -17.46
CA THR A 107 5.89 4.23 -18.14
C THR A 107 5.98 4.60 -19.62
N VAL A 108 6.52 5.78 -19.95
CA VAL A 108 6.76 6.21 -21.34
C VAL A 108 7.73 5.27 -22.06
N ASP A 109 8.82 4.85 -21.41
CA ASP A 109 9.79 3.92 -21.97
C ASP A 109 9.17 2.55 -22.26
N LEU A 110 8.31 2.04 -21.37
CA LEU A 110 7.57 0.80 -21.60
C LEU A 110 6.54 0.94 -22.72
N LEU A 111 5.84 2.08 -22.82
CA LEU A 111 4.91 2.34 -23.92
C LEU A 111 5.64 2.38 -25.28
N ASN A 112 6.84 2.97 -25.32
CA ASN A 112 7.67 2.98 -26.53
C ASN A 112 8.15 1.57 -26.89
N LEU A 113 8.62 0.79 -25.91
CA LEU A 113 8.98 -0.62 -26.12
C LEU A 113 7.78 -1.45 -26.62
N ALA A 114 6.61 -1.24 -26.03
CA ALA A 114 5.37 -1.95 -26.38
C ALA A 114 4.97 -1.73 -27.85
N LYS A 115 5.21 -0.54 -28.41
CA LYS A 115 4.95 -0.24 -29.84
C LYS A 115 5.82 -1.04 -30.80
N GLU A 116 6.97 -1.52 -30.34
CA GLU A 116 7.87 -2.33 -31.15
C GLU A 116 7.61 -3.83 -30.99
N MET A 117 6.83 -4.25 -29.98
CA MET A 117 6.57 -5.66 -29.72
C MET A 117 5.68 -6.30 -30.78
N LYS A 118 6.13 -7.43 -31.33
CA LYS A 118 5.45 -8.09 -32.45
C LYS A 118 4.25 -8.94 -32.06
N LYS A 119 4.15 -9.32 -30.78
CA LYS A 119 3.16 -10.27 -30.26
C LYS A 119 2.29 -9.71 -29.14
N LEU A 120 2.40 -8.41 -28.85
CA LEU A 120 1.71 -7.81 -27.72
C LEU A 120 0.19 -7.92 -27.87
N LYS A 121 -0.44 -8.57 -26.91
CA LYS A 121 -1.89 -8.75 -26.80
C LYS A 121 -2.50 -7.90 -25.70
N ALA A 122 -1.75 -7.61 -24.63
CA ALA A 122 -2.25 -6.76 -23.54
C ALA A 122 -1.13 -6.02 -22.81
N PHE A 123 -1.42 -4.79 -22.42
CA PHE A 123 -0.64 -3.97 -21.51
C PHE A 123 -1.54 -3.56 -20.34
N VAL A 124 -1.21 -3.99 -19.13
CA VAL A 124 -1.89 -3.54 -17.91
C VAL A 124 -1.02 -2.52 -17.19
N HIS A 125 -1.49 -1.27 -17.11
CA HIS A 125 -0.86 -0.23 -16.29
C HIS A 125 -1.50 -0.18 -14.90
N VAL A 126 -0.72 -0.45 -13.85
CA VAL A 126 -1.22 -0.34 -12.47
C VAL A 126 -1.03 1.07 -11.95
N SER A 127 -2.13 1.78 -11.79
CA SER A 127 -2.21 3.10 -11.17
C SER A 127 -2.69 2.99 -9.71
N SER A 128 -3.58 3.88 -9.27
CA SER A 128 -4.15 3.96 -7.92
C SER A 128 -5.53 4.57 -8.02
N ALA A 129 -6.50 4.06 -7.25
CA ALA A 129 -7.82 4.70 -7.13
C ALA A 129 -7.67 6.16 -6.66
N PHE A 130 -6.62 6.46 -5.89
CA PHE A 130 -6.32 7.80 -5.37
C PHE A 130 -5.40 8.63 -6.26
N ALA A 131 -5.12 8.21 -7.51
CA ALA A 131 -4.31 9.01 -8.43
C ALA A 131 -4.94 10.39 -8.67
N ASN A 132 -6.28 10.44 -8.75
CA ASN A 132 -7.06 11.65 -9.02
C ASN A 132 -7.81 12.14 -7.77
N CYS A 133 -7.20 12.01 -6.59
CA CYS A 133 -7.82 12.29 -5.29
C CYS A 133 -8.17 13.76 -5.02
N LEU A 134 -7.94 14.67 -5.98
CA LEU A 134 -8.41 16.05 -5.93
C LEU A 134 -9.94 16.14 -6.04
N ASP A 135 -10.55 15.21 -6.78
CA ASP A 135 -11.98 15.02 -6.86
C ASP A 135 -12.40 14.00 -5.77
N PHE A 136 -13.51 14.25 -5.08
CA PHE A 136 -14.00 13.39 -3.99
C PHE A 136 -14.88 12.24 -4.48
N HIS A 137 -15.40 12.36 -5.70
CA HIS A 137 -16.02 11.28 -6.45
C HIS A 137 -15.14 10.99 -7.66
N ILE A 138 -14.62 9.78 -7.76
CA ILE A 138 -13.62 9.40 -8.75
C ILE A 138 -14.22 8.37 -9.71
N GLU A 139 -14.45 8.81 -10.93
CA GLU A 139 -15.01 8.03 -12.01
C GLU A 139 -13.91 7.18 -12.70
N GLU A 140 -14.33 6.18 -13.48
CA GLU A 140 -13.43 5.39 -14.35
C GLU A 140 -13.08 6.16 -15.64
N THR A 141 -12.66 7.42 -15.49
CA THR A 141 -12.29 8.35 -16.57
C THR A 141 -10.89 8.98 -16.34
N TYR A 142 -10.41 9.73 -17.33
CA TYR A 142 -9.12 10.43 -17.30
C TYR A 142 -9.29 11.88 -16.85
N TYR A 143 -8.41 12.33 -15.94
CA TYR A 143 -8.47 13.66 -15.31
C TYR A 143 -7.35 14.60 -15.77
N THR A 144 -7.12 14.68 -17.09
CA THR A 144 -5.98 15.43 -17.66
C THR A 144 -5.99 16.92 -17.31
N ASP A 145 -7.17 17.52 -17.17
CA ASP A 145 -7.35 18.95 -16.91
C ASP A 145 -6.88 19.35 -15.51
N ARG A 146 -6.67 18.38 -14.61
CA ARG A 146 -6.21 18.61 -13.23
C ARG A 146 -4.70 18.80 -13.14
N LEU A 147 -3.95 18.34 -14.13
CA LEU A 147 -2.47 18.29 -14.08
C LEU A 147 -1.82 19.64 -14.38
N GLY A 148 -2.40 20.43 -15.28
CA GLY A 148 -1.81 21.70 -15.74
C GLY A 148 -0.49 21.57 -16.52
N ILE A 149 -0.03 20.34 -16.77
CA ILE A 149 1.15 20.00 -17.57
C ILE A 149 0.97 18.58 -18.12
N THR A 150 1.45 18.35 -19.35
CA THR A 150 1.48 17.00 -19.95
C THR A 150 2.69 16.20 -19.48
N ALA A 151 2.63 14.86 -19.59
CA ALA A 151 3.78 14.00 -19.31
C ALA A 151 4.98 14.36 -20.20
N GLU A 152 4.75 14.66 -21.48
CA GLU A 152 5.81 15.04 -22.42
C GLU A 152 6.52 16.33 -21.99
N GLU A 153 5.77 17.38 -21.63
CA GLU A 153 6.35 18.63 -21.13
C GLU A 153 7.12 18.43 -19.83
N LEU A 154 6.58 17.62 -18.90
CA LEU A 154 7.26 17.32 -17.65
C LEU A 154 8.60 16.61 -17.88
N LEU A 155 8.64 15.65 -18.80
CA LEU A 155 9.88 14.95 -19.16
C LEU A 155 10.87 15.87 -19.90
N LYS A 156 10.38 16.79 -20.75
CA LYS A 156 11.22 17.84 -21.36
C LYS A 156 11.87 18.75 -20.32
N ILE A 157 11.14 19.13 -19.26
CA ILE A 157 11.70 19.91 -18.15
C ILE A 157 12.79 19.08 -17.45
N LYS A 158 12.49 17.83 -17.09
CA LYS A 158 13.46 16.93 -16.45
C LYS A 158 14.74 16.77 -17.27
N GLY A 159 14.64 16.66 -18.60
CA GLY A 159 15.82 16.56 -19.47
C GLY A 159 16.69 17.82 -19.55
N LYS A 160 16.17 18.98 -19.13
CA LYS A 160 16.85 20.28 -19.20
C LYS A 160 17.45 20.74 -17.87
N VAL A 161 17.05 20.14 -16.75
CA VAL A 161 17.48 20.54 -15.41
C VAL A 161 18.05 19.35 -14.65
N ASN A 162 18.90 19.60 -13.65
CA ASN A 162 19.35 18.54 -12.76
C ASN A 162 18.27 18.20 -11.71
N ASP A 163 18.46 17.07 -11.00
CA ASP A 163 17.48 16.57 -10.03
C ASP A 163 17.21 17.57 -8.90
N ALA A 164 18.23 18.27 -8.41
CA ALA A 164 18.08 19.27 -7.34
C ALA A 164 17.22 20.47 -7.78
N ALA A 165 17.43 20.96 -9.01
CA ALA A 165 16.62 22.01 -9.59
C ALA A 165 15.17 21.54 -9.80
N LEU A 166 14.96 20.31 -10.29
CA LEU A 166 13.61 19.74 -10.45
C LEU A 166 12.89 19.58 -9.11
N ASP A 167 13.59 19.09 -8.08
CA ASP A 167 13.05 18.95 -6.73
C ASP A 167 12.68 20.31 -6.11
N SER A 168 13.42 21.37 -6.43
CA SER A 168 13.08 22.74 -6.01
C SER A 168 11.76 23.26 -6.62
N MET A 169 11.32 22.67 -7.74
CA MET A 169 10.05 23.00 -8.42
C MET A 169 8.84 22.26 -7.83
N HIS A 170 9.02 21.42 -6.80
CA HIS A 170 7.97 20.58 -6.21
C HIS A 170 6.67 21.32 -5.93
N SER A 171 6.74 22.45 -5.22
CA SER A 171 5.55 23.22 -4.84
C SER A 171 4.76 23.76 -6.03
N LYS A 172 5.42 24.05 -7.15
CA LYS A 172 4.78 24.56 -8.37
C LYS A 172 4.17 23.46 -9.23
N LEU A 173 4.86 22.32 -9.35
CA LEU A 173 4.44 21.22 -10.23
C LEU A 173 3.42 20.30 -9.56
N VAL A 174 3.68 19.89 -8.31
CA VAL A 174 2.75 19.04 -7.54
C VAL A 174 1.53 19.85 -7.11
N ASN A 175 1.73 21.13 -6.75
CA ASN A 175 0.71 22.13 -6.48
C ASN A 175 -0.47 21.60 -5.63
N LYS A 176 -1.59 21.27 -6.27
CA LYS A 176 -2.84 20.86 -5.61
C LYS A 176 -2.78 19.43 -5.07
N PHE A 177 -1.94 18.57 -5.64
CA PHE A 177 -1.86 17.16 -5.25
C PHE A 177 -1.31 17.04 -3.83
N PRO A 178 -1.86 16.13 -3.00
CA PRO A 178 -1.46 16.00 -1.61
C PRO A 178 -0.05 15.44 -1.43
N ASN A 179 0.50 14.79 -2.46
CA ASN A 179 1.83 14.22 -2.46
C ASN A 179 2.32 13.91 -3.87
N THR A 180 3.63 13.64 -3.98
CA THR A 180 4.32 13.30 -5.23
C THR A 180 3.81 12.00 -5.87
N TYR A 181 3.34 11.04 -5.08
CA TYR A 181 2.85 9.75 -5.58
C TYR A 181 1.56 9.91 -6.39
N CYS A 182 0.54 10.57 -5.83
CA CYS A 182 -0.72 10.83 -6.53
C CYS A 182 -0.49 11.64 -7.81
N TYR A 183 0.32 12.70 -7.72
CA TYR A 183 0.68 13.51 -8.88
C TYR A 183 1.30 12.67 -10.00
N THR A 184 2.37 11.92 -9.70
CA THR A 184 3.08 11.16 -10.73
C THR A 184 2.29 9.96 -11.26
N LYS A 185 1.37 9.38 -10.47
CA LYS A 185 0.41 8.39 -10.99
C LYS A 185 -0.61 9.01 -11.94
N SER A 186 -1.15 10.18 -11.63
CA SER A 186 -2.04 10.92 -12.53
C SER A 186 -1.35 11.31 -13.83
N VAL A 187 -0.09 11.80 -13.77
CA VAL A 187 0.72 12.08 -14.97
C VAL A 187 1.00 10.80 -15.79
N ALA A 188 1.24 9.67 -15.14
CA ALA A 188 1.46 8.40 -15.84
C ALA A 188 0.19 7.92 -16.59
N GLU A 189 -1.00 8.13 -16.02
CA GLU A 189 -2.27 7.85 -16.72
C GLU A 189 -2.46 8.75 -17.95
N GLU A 190 -2.05 10.02 -17.87
CA GLU A 190 -2.06 10.94 -19.02
C GLU A 190 -1.09 10.46 -20.12
N ALA A 191 0.10 10.00 -19.75
CA ALA A 191 1.04 9.41 -20.69
C ALA A 191 0.46 8.17 -21.38
N VAL A 192 -0.21 7.28 -20.63
CA VAL A 192 -0.91 6.10 -21.18
C VAL A 192 -1.99 6.52 -22.16
N LEU A 193 -2.81 7.52 -21.82
CA LEU A 193 -3.88 8.03 -22.69
C LEU A 193 -3.32 8.59 -24.00
N LYS A 194 -2.26 9.41 -23.94
CA LYS A 194 -1.72 10.10 -25.12
C LYS A 194 -0.87 9.21 -26.00
N LEU A 195 0.00 8.40 -25.39
CA LEU A 195 1.01 7.63 -26.12
C LEU A 195 0.56 6.19 -26.41
N GLY A 196 -0.44 5.69 -25.70
CA GLY A 196 -0.90 4.30 -25.75
C GLY A 196 -2.07 4.04 -26.70
N ASN A 197 -2.52 5.03 -27.47
CA ASN A 197 -3.71 4.94 -28.34
C ASN A 197 -3.69 3.79 -29.36
N THR A 198 -2.51 3.32 -29.76
CA THR A 198 -2.32 2.23 -30.73
C THR A 198 -2.07 0.86 -30.09
N LEU A 199 -2.07 0.79 -28.76
CA LEU A 199 -1.71 -0.40 -28.00
C LEU A 199 -2.95 -0.99 -27.31
N PRO A 200 -3.00 -2.31 -27.10
CA PRO A 200 -4.06 -2.95 -26.33
C PRO A 200 -3.79 -2.71 -24.83
N ILE A 201 -4.31 -1.60 -24.28
CA ILE A 201 -4.04 -1.18 -22.89
C ILE A 201 -5.30 -1.24 -22.03
N CYS A 202 -5.15 -1.59 -20.75
CA CYS A 202 -6.07 -1.15 -19.71
C CYS A 202 -5.32 -0.57 -18.50
N ILE A 203 -6.03 0.26 -17.73
CA ILE A 203 -5.54 0.84 -16.48
C ILE A 203 -6.26 0.17 -15.32
N PHE A 204 -5.49 -0.32 -14.35
CA PHE A 204 -6.00 -0.84 -13.10
C PHE A 204 -5.71 0.13 -11.95
N ARG A 205 -6.75 0.57 -11.25
CA ARG A 205 -6.71 1.49 -10.11
C ARG A 205 -7.13 0.76 -8.81
N PRO A 206 -6.20 0.17 -8.06
CA PRO A 206 -6.51 -0.42 -6.76
C PRO A 206 -6.76 0.66 -5.69
N GLY A 207 -7.65 0.35 -4.75
CA GLY A 207 -7.73 1.01 -3.45
C GLY A 207 -6.49 0.75 -2.56
N ILE A 208 -6.64 0.94 -1.25
CA ILE A 208 -5.58 0.69 -0.28
C ILE A 208 -5.36 -0.83 -0.17
N ILE A 209 -4.24 -1.29 -0.71
CA ILE A 209 -3.90 -2.71 -0.73
C ILE A 209 -3.61 -3.21 0.68
N ILE A 210 -4.28 -4.29 1.06
CA ILE A 210 -4.15 -4.97 2.35
C ILE A 210 -3.71 -6.44 2.13
N PRO A 211 -3.31 -7.18 3.19
CA PRO A 211 -2.99 -8.60 3.11
C PRO A 211 -3.97 -9.44 2.29
N THR A 212 -3.52 -10.61 1.86
CA THR A 212 -4.38 -11.55 1.15
C THR A 212 -5.60 -11.89 1.99
N SER A 213 -6.77 -11.95 1.34
CA SER A 213 -7.98 -12.40 2.01
C SER A 213 -8.03 -13.93 2.08
N ASN A 214 -7.78 -14.58 0.94
CA ASN A 214 -8.06 -16.00 0.74
C ASN A 214 -6.86 -16.76 0.19
N GLU A 215 -6.24 -16.30 -0.90
CA GLU A 215 -5.28 -17.12 -1.66
C GLU A 215 -3.90 -16.48 -1.85
N PRO A 216 -2.85 -17.29 -2.10
CA PRO A 216 -2.79 -18.74 -1.87
C PRO A 216 -2.81 -19.09 -0.38
N VAL A 217 -2.54 -18.10 0.48
CA VAL A 217 -2.46 -18.23 1.94
C VAL A 217 -3.20 -17.03 2.55
N PRO A 218 -4.27 -17.23 3.36
CA PRO A 218 -4.97 -16.14 4.02
C PRO A 218 -4.08 -15.32 4.96
N GLY A 219 -4.25 -13.99 4.95
CA GLY A 219 -3.52 -13.07 5.84
C GLY A 219 -2.03 -12.92 5.53
N TRP A 220 -1.56 -13.43 4.39
CA TRP A 220 -0.16 -13.28 3.98
C TRP A 220 0.21 -11.81 3.80
N ILE A 221 1.36 -11.44 4.37
CA ILE A 221 1.93 -10.11 4.32
C ILE A 221 3.44 -10.17 4.50
N ASP A 222 4.17 -9.34 3.76
CA ASP A 222 5.63 -9.30 3.76
C ASP A 222 6.20 -7.96 4.26
N ASN A 223 5.35 -6.96 4.54
CA ASN A 223 5.79 -5.61 4.85
C ASN A 223 4.84 -4.87 5.82
N LEU A 224 5.29 -3.71 6.32
CA LEU A 224 4.50 -2.81 7.16
C LEU A 224 4.06 -1.57 6.37
N TYR A 225 3.19 -1.74 5.38
CA TYR A 225 2.61 -0.61 4.64
C TYR A 225 1.19 -0.27 5.09
N GLY A 226 0.87 1.03 4.98
CA GLY A 226 -0.48 1.56 5.18
C GLY A 226 -1.13 1.14 6.51
N PRO A 227 -2.41 0.70 6.48
CA PRO A 227 -3.16 0.30 7.67
C PRO A 227 -2.52 -0.81 8.50
N THR A 228 -1.77 -1.74 7.89
CA THR A 228 -1.12 -2.81 8.63
C THR A 228 -0.08 -2.26 9.61
N SER A 229 0.65 -1.21 9.24
CA SER A 229 1.61 -0.56 10.15
C SER A 229 0.93 0.06 11.38
N ILE A 230 -0.28 0.60 11.21
CA ILE A 230 -1.09 1.19 12.28
C ILE A 230 -1.60 0.09 13.22
N ILE A 231 -2.16 -0.99 12.66
CA ILE A 231 -2.66 -2.13 13.44
C ILE A 231 -1.52 -2.78 14.22
N TYR A 232 -0.38 -3.05 13.56
CA TYR A 232 0.77 -3.67 14.20
C TYR A 232 1.37 -2.77 15.29
N GLY A 233 1.52 -1.47 15.03
CA GLY A 233 1.99 -0.49 16.01
C GLY A 233 1.05 -0.36 17.22
N GLY A 234 -0.26 -0.41 17.00
CA GLY A 234 -1.27 -0.42 18.05
C GLY A 234 -1.30 -1.72 18.86
N ALA A 235 -1.16 -2.87 18.17
CA ALA A 235 -1.08 -4.18 18.80
C ALA A 235 0.16 -4.33 19.70
N LEU A 236 1.26 -3.63 19.39
CA LEU A 236 2.44 -3.55 20.26
C LEU A 236 2.29 -2.55 21.43
N GLY A 237 1.25 -1.73 21.45
CA GLY A 237 1.09 -0.63 22.40
C GLY A 237 2.03 0.57 22.14
N VAL A 238 2.67 0.61 20.98
CA VAL A 238 3.62 1.69 20.60
C VAL A 238 2.86 2.89 20.04
N LEU A 239 2.02 2.65 19.03
CA LEU A 239 1.13 3.65 18.45
C LEU A 239 -0.18 3.68 19.25
N ARG A 240 -0.45 4.79 19.94
CA ARG A 240 -1.59 4.93 20.85
C ARG A 240 -2.60 5.98 20.40
N VAL A 241 -2.22 6.86 19.49
CA VAL A 241 -3.07 7.97 19.01
C VAL A 241 -2.91 8.11 17.50
N ILE A 242 -4.03 8.15 16.79
CA ILE A 242 -4.10 8.49 15.37
C ILE A 242 -5.04 9.66 15.15
N TYR A 243 -4.68 10.47 14.17
CA TYR A 243 -5.52 11.53 13.64
C TYR A 243 -6.25 10.97 12.41
N CYS A 244 -7.56 10.76 12.53
CA CYS A 244 -8.34 10.16 11.46
C CYS A 244 -9.83 10.42 11.69
N ARG A 245 -10.52 10.77 10.59
CA ARG A 245 -11.97 10.74 10.48
C ARG A 245 -12.44 9.30 10.39
N ALA A 246 -12.78 8.72 11.54
CA ALA A 246 -13.10 7.30 11.62
C ALA A 246 -14.40 6.96 10.87
N SER A 247 -15.25 7.95 10.61
CA SER A 247 -16.49 7.81 9.84
C SER A 247 -16.27 7.69 8.33
N SER A 248 -15.06 7.99 7.82
CA SER A 248 -14.72 7.90 6.39
C SER A 248 -14.66 6.46 5.88
N ASN A 249 -14.83 6.31 4.57
CA ASN A 249 -14.66 5.04 3.85
C ASN A 249 -13.18 4.62 3.89
N ALA A 250 -12.92 3.35 4.17
CA ALA A 250 -11.56 2.84 4.31
C ALA A 250 -10.89 2.51 2.96
N GLY A 251 -11.67 2.25 1.90
CA GLY A 251 -11.16 2.01 0.56
C GLY A 251 -10.18 0.82 0.47
N LEU A 252 -10.30 -0.17 1.34
CA LEU A 252 -9.37 -1.30 1.44
C LEU A 252 -9.65 -2.35 0.37
N VAL A 253 -8.59 -2.97 -0.18
CA VAL A 253 -8.73 -4.09 -1.13
C VAL A 253 -7.62 -5.13 -0.94
N PRO A 254 -7.96 -6.44 -0.84
CA PRO A 254 -6.95 -7.49 -0.70
C PRO A 254 -6.03 -7.61 -1.91
N VAL A 255 -4.75 -7.89 -1.67
CA VAL A 255 -3.76 -8.04 -2.75
C VAL A 255 -4.05 -9.20 -3.69
N ASP A 256 -4.70 -10.28 -3.22
CA ASP A 256 -5.14 -11.39 -4.05
C ASP A 256 -6.26 -10.99 -5.01
N TYR A 257 -7.17 -10.13 -4.57
CA TYR A 257 -8.22 -9.56 -5.42
C TYR A 257 -7.61 -8.60 -6.46
N CYS A 258 -6.62 -7.79 -6.07
CA CYS A 258 -5.91 -6.93 -7.01
C CYS A 258 -5.22 -7.74 -8.12
N VAL A 259 -4.59 -8.86 -7.77
CA VAL A 259 -3.92 -9.74 -8.74
C VAL A 259 -4.95 -10.41 -9.67
N ASN A 260 -6.07 -10.87 -9.13
CA ASN A 260 -7.15 -11.44 -9.94
C ASN A 260 -7.73 -10.42 -10.92
N MET A 261 -7.94 -9.17 -10.47
CA MET A 261 -8.36 -8.08 -11.34
C MET A 261 -7.33 -7.78 -12.43
N ILE A 262 -6.03 -7.65 -12.11
CA ILE A 262 -4.97 -7.46 -13.12
C ILE A 262 -5.03 -8.55 -14.20
N MET A 263 -5.22 -9.81 -13.80
CA MET A 263 -5.30 -10.93 -14.75
C MET A 263 -6.57 -10.89 -15.60
N ALA A 264 -7.72 -10.59 -15.00
CA ALA A 264 -8.98 -10.44 -15.73
C ALA A 264 -8.93 -9.26 -16.71
N GLY A 265 -8.34 -8.12 -16.31
CA GLY A 265 -8.11 -6.97 -17.18
C GLY A 265 -7.18 -7.30 -18.34
N ALA A 266 -6.08 -8.03 -18.09
CA ALA A 266 -5.18 -8.49 -19.15
C ALA A 266 -5.89 -9.43 -20.14
N TRP A 267 -6.69 -10.37 -19.63
CA TRP A 267 -7.49 -11.28 -20.45
C TRP A 267 -8.48 -10.51 -21.32
N HIS A 268 -9.29 -9.64 -20.72
CA HIS A 268 -10.29 -8.87 -21.45
C HIS A 268 -9.65 -7.99 -22.52
N THR A 269 -8.58 -7.26 -22.19
CA THR A 269 -7.81 -6.46 -23.16
C THR A 269 -7.26 -7.32 -24.31
N ALA A 270 -6.81 -8.55 -24.04
CA ALA A 270 -6.28 -9.44 -25.07
C ALA A 270 -7.34 -10.09 -25.97
N THR A 271 -8.58 -10.24 -25.48
CA THR A 271 -9.66 -10.94 -26.19
C THR A 271 -10.72 -10.02 -26.76
N ASP A 272 -10.80 -8.77 -26.30
CA ASP A 272 -11.78 -7.81 -26.77
C ASP A 272 -11.40 -7.27 -28.15
N ILE A 273 -11.97 -7.89 -29.18
CA ILE A 273 -11.81 -7.53 -30.59
C ILE A 273 -12.39 -6.13 -30.87
N THR A 274 -13.21 -5.58 -29.97
CA THR A 274 -13.84 -4.26 -30.11
C THR A 274 -13.02 -3.10 -29.54
N GLN A 275 -11.88 -3.38 -28.88
CA GLN A 275 -10.86 -2.36 -28.63
C GLN A 275 -10.19 -1.98 -29.96
N ILE A 276 -10.92 -1.19 -30.75
CA ILE A 276 -10.37 -0.50 -31.90
C ILE A 276 -9.21 0.37 -31.38
N PRO A 277 -8.03 0.37 -32.04
CA PRO A 277 -6.85 1.21 -31.72
C PRO A 277 -7.07 2.74 -31.79
N SER A 278 -8.26 3.22 -31.45
CA SER A 278 -8.68 4.62 -31.39
C SER A 278 -9.58 4.94 -30.18
N LEU A 279 -10.00 3.94 -29.39
CA LEU A 279 -10.77 4.13 -28.16
C LEU A 279 -9.84 4.38 -26.97
N LYS A 280 -10.29 5.21 -26.00
CA LYS A 280 -9.53 5.47 -24.77
C LYS A 280 -9.35 4.16 -24.00
N PRO A 281 -8.14 3.84 -23.51
CA PRO A 281 -7.95 2.60 -22.73
C PRO A 281 -8.90 2.55 -21.53
N PRO A 282 -9.61 1.43 -21.29
CA PRO A 282 -10.54 1.33 -20.17
C PRO A 282 -9.79 1.40 -18.84
N ILE A 283 -10.49 1.94 -17.83
CA ILE A 283 -10.03 2.04 -16.46
C ILE A 283 -10.90 1.17 -15.57
N TYR A 284 -10.26 0.41 -14.69
CA TYR A 284 -10.92 -0.45 -13.71
C TYR A 284 -10.54 -0.01 -12.30
N ASN A 285 -11.50 0.55 -11.56
CA ASN A 285 -11.37 0.85 -10.14
C ASN A 285 -11.74 -0.39 -9.30
N LEU A 286 -10.80 -0.91 -8.51
CA LEU A 286 -11.10 -1.91 -7.50
C LEU A 286 -11.10 -1.27 -6.12
N VAL A 287 -12.29 -1.11 -5.56
CA VAL A 287 -12.57 -0.56 -4.22
C VAL A 287 -13.77 -1.31 -3.61
N PRO A 288 -14.04 -1.18 -2.30
CA PRO A 288 -15.28 -1.68 -1.71
C PRO A 288 -16.51 -1.17 -2.46
N ASP A 289 -17.46 -2.07 -2.76
CA ASP A 289 -18.72 -1.70 -3.39
C ASP A 289 -19.57 -0.82 -2.45
N GLU A 290 -20.41 0.04 -3.03
CA GLU A 290 -21.32 0.91 -2.26
C GLU A 290 -22.21 0.12 -1.30
N SER A 291 -22.71 -1.05 -1.71
CA SER A 291 -23.53 -1.94 -0.88
C SER A 291 -22.75 -2.65 0.24
N ASN A 292 -21.42 -2.68 0.16
CA ASN A 292 -20.54 -3.34 1.12
C ASN A 292 -19.37 -2.45 1.58
N THR A 293 -19.65 -1.15 1.76
CA THR A 293 -18.64 -0.16 2.13
C THR A 293 -18.16 -0.37 3.57
N LEU A 294 -16.84 -0.43 3.76
CA LEU A 294 -16.22 -0.50 5.09
C LEU A 294 -15.80 0.90 5.57
N LYS A 295 -16.32 1.31 6.74
CA LYS A 295 -15.85 2.50 7.46
C LYS A 295 -14.69 2.17 8.41
N TRP A 296 -13.81 3.15 8.67
CA TRP A 296 -12.70 2.98 9.61
C TRP A 296 -13.14 2.64 11.04
N THR A 297 -14.26 3.19 11.51
CA THR A 297 -14.87 2.83 12.81
C THR A 297 -15.20 1.35 12.90
N THR A 298 -15.86 0.81 11.88
CA THR A 298 -16.23 -0.60 11.81
C THR A 298 -14.99 -1.49 11.78
N TYR A 299 -14.01 -1.14 10.94
CA TYR A 299 -12.76 -1.89 10.84
C TYR A 299 -11.99 -1.90 12.16
N LYS A 300 -11.89 -0.75 12.84
CA LYS A 300 -11.29 -0.64 14.17
C LYS A 300 -11.99 -1.56 15.18
N SER A 301 -13.31 -1.61 15.17
CA SER A 301 -14.09 -2.47 16.08
C SER A 301 -13.79 -3.96 15.86
N PHE A 302 -13.70 -4.42 14.60
CA PHE A 302 -13.31 -5.80 14.31
C PHE A 302 -11.90 -6.11 14.82
N VAL A 303 -10.95 -5.23 14.50
CA VAL A 303 -9.55 -5.38 14.89
C VAL A 303 -9.37 -5.39 16.41
N GLU A 304 -10.02 -4.48 17.14
CA GLU A 304 -9.91 -4.41 18.60
C GLU A 304 -10.66 -5.57 19.30
N GLY A 305 -11.80 -5.99 18.76
CA GLY A 305 -12.58 -7.10 19.29
C GLY A 305 -11.82 -8.42 19.19
N TYR A 306 -11.27 -8.72 18.01
CA TYR A 306 -10.51 -9.96 17.80
C TYR A 306 -9.07 -9.88 18.31
N GLY A 307 -8.41 -8.72 18.17
CA GLY A 307 -7.02 -8.52 18.60
C GLY A 307 -6.80 -8.79 20.09
N ARG A 308 -7.77 -8.48 20.95
CA ARG A 308 -7.72 -8.83 22.39
C ARG A 308 -7.76 -10.34 22.66
N LYS A 309 -8.28 -11.15 21.73
CA LYS A 309 -8.31 -12.61 21.83
C LYS A 309 -6.97 -13.24 21.44
N ILE A 310 -6.19 -12.57 20.58
CA ILE A 310 -4.90 -13.03 20.06
C ILE A 310 -3.79 -11.97 20.21
N PRO A 311 -3.55 -11.43 21.42
CA PRO A 311 -2.61 -10.33 21.62
C PRO A 311 -1.17 -10.76 21.35
N LEU A 312 -0.26 -9.81 21.07
CA LEU A 312 1.16 -10.10 20.80
C LEU A 312 1.94 -10.44 22.09
N ALA A 313 2.80 -11.44 22.06
CA ALA A 313 3.74 -11.74 23.14
C ALA A 313 4.87 -10.69 23.24
N SER A 314 5.08 -9.92 22.16
CA SER A 314 6.06 -8.85 22.02
C SER A 314 5.55 -7.44 22.38
N MET A 315 4.36 -7.31 22.98
CA MET A 315 3.81 -6.01 23.41
C MET A 315 4.77 -5.25 24.32
N ILE A 316 4.89 -3.94 24.07
CA ILE A 316 5.66 -3.01 24.90
C ILE A 316 4.74 -2.35 25.94
N TRP A 317 3.50 -2.08 25.56
CA TRP A 317 2.49 -1.48 26.44
C TRP A 317 1.12 -2.11 26.21
N TYR A 318 0.16 -1.80 27.08
CA TYR A 318 -1.23 -2.22 26.90
C TYR A 318 -1.77 -1.70 25.54
N PRO A 319 -2.32 -2.58 24.67
CA PRO A 319 -2.71 -2.19 23.32
C PRO A 319 -4.06 -1.48 23.32
N PHE A 320 -4.04 -0.17 23.08
CA PHE A 320 -5.21 0.64 22.80
C PHE A 320 -4.87 1.69 21.74
N LEU A 321 -5.87 2.10 20.97
CA LEU A 321 -5.71 3.10 19.93
C LEU A 321 -6.82 4.15 20.03
N LEU A 322 -6.44 5.37 20.38
CA LEU A 322 -7.30 6.54 20.36
C LEU A 322 -7.35 7.12 18.94
N CYS A 323 -8.56 7.36 18.46
CA CYS A 323 -8.80 8.02 17.18
C CYS A 323 -9.49 9.36 17.45
N THR A 324 -8.98 10.44 16.88
CA THR A 324 -9.57 11.78 17.03
C THR A 324 -9.58 12.52 15.70
N GLU A 325 -10.63 13.30 15.48
CA GLU A 325 -10.83 14.15 14.31
C GLU A 325 -10.37 15.60 14.56
N THR A 326 -10.03 15.93 15.81
CA THR A 326 -9.59 17.29 16.20
C THR A 326 -8.08 17.35 16.32
N TYR A 327 -7.45 18.17 15.48
CA TYR A 327 -5.99 18.22 15.37
C TYR A 327 -5.29 18.66 16.67
N TRP A 328 -5.87 19.60 17.41
CA TRP A 328 -5.31 20.05 18.69
C TRP A 328 -5.38 18.96 19.77
N ILE A 329 -6.49 18.23 19.83
CA ILE A 329 -6.63 17.06 20.70
C ILE A 329 -5.61 15.99 20.29
N TYR A 330 -5.43 15.74 18.98
CA TYR A 330 -4.40 14.82 18.50
C TYR A 330 -3.00 15.21 18.97
N LYS A 331 -2.62 16.50 18.86
CA LYS A 331 -1.31 16.98 19.32
C LYS A 331 -1.14 16.81 20.82
N PHE A 332 -2.15 17.17 21.60
CA PHE A 332 -2.15 16.99 23.05
C PHE A 332 -2.03 15.52 23.45
N LEU A 333 -2.86 14.64 22.87
CA LEU A 333 -2.80 13.21 23.12
C LEU A 333 -1.46 12.62 22.67
N CYS A 334 -0.89 13.04 21.55
CA CYS A 334 0.47 12.63 21.15
C CYS A 334 1.53 13.09 22.15
N PHE A 335 1.41 14.29 22.72
CA PHE A 335 2.34 14.74 23.75
C PHE A 335 2.28 13.82 24.98
N VAL A 336 1.07 13.54 25.47
CA VAL A 336 0.82 12.69 26.66
C VAL A 336 1.18 11.23 26.42
N TYR A 337 0.76 10.65 25.29
CA TYR A 337 0.88 9.21 25.03
C TYR A 337 2.08 8.83 24.18
N HIS A 338 2.74 9.75 23.49
CA HIS A 338 3.92 9.43 22.69
C HIS A 338 5.15 10.15 23.24
N THR A 339 5.14 11.48 23.28
CA THR A 339 6.34 12.28 23.58
C THR A 339 6.84 12.05 25.00
N VAL A 340 5.99 12.25 26.03
CA VAL A 340 6.39 12.10 27.44
C VAL A 340 6.87 10.67 27.75
N PRO A 341 6.11 9.60 27.45
CA PRO A 341 6.58 8.23 27.65
C PRO A 341 7.84 7.91 26.85
N GLY A 342 7.98 8.46 25.64
CA GLY A 342 9.16 8.27 24.80
C GLY A 342 10.44 8.78 25.47
N TYR A 343 10.41 9.97 26.07
CA TYR A 343 11.55 10.50 26.82
C TYR A 343 11.81 9.72 28.11
N ILE A 344 10.77 9.34 28.86
CA ILE A 344 10.94 8.53 30.09
C ILE A 344 11.65 7.19 29.75
N ILE A 345 11.17 6.48 28.73
CA ILE A 345 11.77 5.21 28.29
C ILE A 345 13.22 5.42 27.84
N ASP A 346 13.51 6.47 27.08
CA ASP A 346 14.87 6.73 26.62
C ASP A 346 15.82 7.13 27.76
N THR A 347 15.35 7.86 28.77
CA THR A 347 16.14 8.16 29.98
C THR A 347 16.48 6.89 30.76
N ILE A 348 15.52 5.97 30.92
CA ILE A 348 15.76 4.66 31.54
C ILE A 348 16.75 3.83 30.71
N LEU A 349 16.61 3.83 29.38
CA LEU A 349 17.57 3.13 28.52
C LEU A 349 18.98 3.70 28.66
N LEU A 350 19.13 5.03 28.70
CA LEU A 350 20.42 5.70 28.87
C LEU A 350 21.05 5.40 30.22
N SER A 351 20.27 5.36 31.31
CA SER A 351 20.78 4.97 32.63
C SER A 351 21.23 3.51 32.70
N MET A 352 20.70 2.65 31.83
CA MET A 352 21.16 1.27 31.63
C MET A 352 22.31 1.14 30.59
N GLY A 353 22.93 2.25 30.16
CA GLY A 353 24.00 2.24 29.15
C GLY A 353 23.54 1.92 27.72
N ARG A 354 22.23 1.98 27.45
CA ARG A 354 21.64 1.70 26.13
C ARG A 354 21.36 2.98 25.36
N LYS A 355 21.31 2.89 24.03
CA LYS A 355 21.02 4.03 23.14
C LYS A 355 19.54 4.40 23.17
N ARG A 356 19.24 5.70 23.06
CA ARG A 356 17.88 6.22 22.78
C ARG A 356 17.24 5.55 21.56
N ARG A 357 15.99 5.12 21.71
CA ARG A 357 15.25 4.37 20.68
C ARG A 357 13.83 4.91 20.51
N MET A 358 13.15 5.27 21.59
CA MET A 358 11.71 5.50 21.56
C MET A 358 11.34 6.87 21.01
N THR A 359 12.08 7.92 21.38
CA THR A 359 11.92 9.26 20.77
C THR A 359 12.08 9.23 19.25
N ARG A 360 13.11 8.53 18.75
CA ARG A 360 13.35 8.32 17.31
C ARG A 360 12.21 7.56 16.63
N THR A 361 11.62 6.60 17.33
CA THR A 361 10.47 5.84 16.82
C THR A 361 9.25 6.74 16.70
N TYR A 362 8.96 7.55 17.72
CA TYR A 362 7.84 8.50 17.66
C TYR A 362 8.03 9.62 16.63
N GLN A 363 9.24 10.13 16.44
CA GLN A 363 9.54 11.08 15.36
C GLN A 363 9.19 10.50 13.98
N LYS A 364 9.52 9.23 13.73
CA LYS A 364 9.16 8.53 12.49
C LYS A 364 7.65 8.38 12.36
N ILE A 365 6.98 7.93 13.43
CA ILE A 365 5.51 7.78 13.46
C ILE A 365 4.83 9.10 13.12
N HIS A 366 5.17 10.19 13.83
CA HIS A 366 4.52 11.50 13.61
C HIS A 366 4.79 12.05 12.21
N LYS A 367 6.02 11.86 11.69
CA LYS A 367 6.36 12.22 10.32
C LYS A 367 5.52 11.43 9.32
N THR A 368 5.41 10.12 9.45
CA THR A 368 4.55 9.29 8.59
C THR A 368 3.08 9.69 8.69
N SER A 369 2.56 9.95 9.90
CA SER A 369 1.18 10.41 10.10
C SER A 369 0.90 11.74 9.39
N SER A 370 1.87 12.68 9.33
CA SER A 370 1.69 13.92 8.58
C SER A 370 1.53 13.71 7.07
N TYR A 371 2.19 12.70 6.49
CA TYR A 371 2.04 12.38 5.06
C TYR A 371 0.70 11.72 4.73
N LEU A 372 0.11 11.01 5.70
CA LEU A 372 -1.20 10.36 5.54
C LEU A 372 -2.38 11.29 5.82
N ARG A 373 -2.12 12.48 6.40
CA ARG A 373 -3.14 13.40 6.90
C ARG A 373 -4.29 13.63 5.92
N TYR A 374 -3.94 13.97 4.67
CA TYR A 374 -4.93 14.22 3.62
C TYR A 374 -5.89 13.04 3.41
N PHE A 375 -5.39 11.80 3.44
CA PHE A 375 -6.23 10.59 3.29
C PHE A 375 -7.00 10.22 4.54
N THR A 376 -6.51 10.63 5.72
CA THR A 376 -7.19 10.36 6.98
C THR A 376 -8.26 11.39 7.34
N GLU A 377 -8.21 12.60 6.75
CA GLU A 377 -9.20 13.68 6.97
C GLU A 377 -10.37 13.62 5.98
N ASN A 378 -10.11 13.10 4.78
CA ASN A 378 -11.06 13.07 3.68
C ASN A 378 -11.65 11.67 3.47
N SER A 379 -12.68 11.59 2.62
CA SER A 379 -13.31 10.35 2.19
C SER A 379 -13.64 10.46 0.71
N TRP A 380 -13.56 9.35 0.00
CA TRP A 380 -13.83 9.27 -1.43
C TRP A 380 -14.90 8.23 -1.73
N THR A 381 -15.62 8.44 -2.83
CA THR A 381 -16.44 7.44 -3.51
C THR A 381 -15.90 7.23 -4.92
N PHE A 382 -16.21 6.07 -5.52
CA PHE A 382 -15.65 5.67 -6.80
C PHE A 382 -16.69 4.98 -7.65
N ASP A 383 -16.67 5.26 -8.94
CA ASP A 383 -17.36 4.41 -9.90
C ASP A 383 -16.60 3.10 -10.08
N THR A 384 -17.35 2.03 -10.30
CA THR A 384 -16.84 0.67 -10.53
C THR A 384 -17.57 -0.02 -11.68
N SER A 385 -18.20 0.75 -12.56
CA SER A 385 -19.06 0.26 -13.64
C SER A 385 -18.33 -0.67 -14.61
N ASN A 386 -17.13 -0.29 -15.07
CA ASN A 386 -16.27 -1.12 -15.91
C ASN A 386 -15.80 -2.36 -15.15
N THR A 387 -15.52 -2.24 -13.86
CA THR A 387 -15.10 -3.37 -13.02
C THR A 387 -16.23 -4.40 -12.83
N LYS A 388 -17.47 -3.93 -12.61
CA LYS A 388 -18.68 -4.76 -12.55
C LYS A 388 -18.99 -5.41 -13.90
N TYR A 389 -18.80 -4.67 -14.99
CA TYR A 389 -18.94 -5.20 -16.34
C TYR A 389 -17.90 -6.31 -16.61
N LEU A 390 -16.63 -6.08 -16.28
CA LEU A 390 -15.59 -7.10 -16.42
C LEU A 390 -15.93 -8.37 -15.61
N TRP A 391 -16.43 -8.22 -14.39
CA TRP A 391 -16.88 -9.34 -13.57
C TRP A 391 -18.02 -10.14 -14.23
N SER A 392 -18.96 -9.48 -14.90
CA SER A 392 -20.11 -10.13 -15.54
C SER A 392 -19.76 -10.87 -16.84
N LEU A 393 -18.65 -10.52 -17.48
CA LEU A 393 -18.13 -11.23 -18.67
C LEU A 393 -17.53 -12.60 -18.33
N MET A 394 -17.07 -12.80 -17.09
CA MET A 394 -16.46 -14.05 -16.68
C MET A 394 -17.51 -15.12 -16.38
N ASN A 395 -17.26 -16.35 -16.81
CA ASN A 395 -18.09 -17.49 -16.43
C ASN A 395 -17.90 -17.83 -14.92
N SER A 396 -18.78 -18.66 -14.37
CA SER A 396 -18.74 -18.98 -12.93
C SER A 396 -17.48 -19.71 -12.47
N GLN A 397 -16.78 -20.42 -13.35
CA GLN A 397 -15.50 -21.07 -13.01
C GLN A 397 -14.40 -20.01 -12.87
N ASP A 398 -14.31 -19.08 -13.81
CA ASP A 398 -13.34 -17.99 -13.78
C ASP A 398 -13.64 -16.99 -12.67
N GLN A 399 -14.90 -16.70 -12.36
CA GLN A 399 -15.27 -15.90 -11.17
C GLN A 399 -14.77 -16.53 -9.86
N ARG A 400 -14.82 -17.86 -9.73
CA ARG A 400 -14.27 -18.55 -8.55
C ARG A 400 -12.74 -18.52 -8.54
N LEU A 401 -12.12 -18.73 -9.71
CA LEU A 401 -10.67 -18.81 -9.82
C LEU A 401 -10.00 -17.45 -9.72
N TYR A 402 -10.59 -16.40 -10.28
CA TYR A 402 -10.10 -15.03 -10.34
C TYR A 402 -11.05 -14.09 -9.61
N ASN A 403 -11.42 -14.44 -8.38
CA ASN A 403 -12.38 -13.65 -7.61
C ASN A 403 -11.81 -12.26 -7.25
N PHE A 404 -12.55 -11.20 -7.61
CA PHE A 404 -12.32 -9.83 -7.17
C PHE A 404 -13.64 -9.11 -6.78
N ASP A 405 -14.71 -9.87 -6.50
CA ASP A 405 -16.01 -9.33 -6.12
C ASP A 405 -16.02 -8.74 -4.71
N MET A 406 -16.11 -7.43 -4.63
CA MET A 406 -16.16 -6.69 -3.36
C MET A 406 -17.58 -6.63 -2.76
N VAL A 407 -18.62 -7.03 -3.49
CA VAL A 407 -20.01 -7.09 -2.95
C VAL A 407 -20.12 -8.19 -1.91
N SER A 408 -19.65 -9.40 -2.23
CA SER A 408 -19.71 -10.56 -1.33
C SER A 408 -18.56 -10.65 -0.32
N PHE A 409 -17.73 -9.61 -0.22
CA PHE A 409 -16.53 -9.63 0.62
C PHE A 409 -16.84 -9.61 2.13
N ASP A 410 -16.40 -10.64 2.87
CA ASP A 410 -16.58 -10.74 4.32
C ASP A 410 -15.49 -9.99 5.09
N TRP A 411 -15.80 -8.75 5.49
CA TRP A 411 -14.91 -7.91 6.28
C TRP A 411 -14.59 -8.46 7.67
N SER A 412 -15.50 -9.21 8.29
CA SER A 412 -15.33 -9.77 9.63
C SER A 412 -14.33 -10.92 9.59
N GLN A 413 -14.53 -11.85 8.66
CA GLN A 413 -13.60 -12.97 8.44
C GLN A 413 -12.23 -12.46 7.98
N TYR A 414 -12.19 -11.45 7.13
CA TYR A 414 -10.95 -10.80 6.73
C TYR A 414 -10.18 -10.21 7.93
N ALA A 415 -10.85 -9.52 8.86
CA ALA A 415 -10.20 -8.96 10.05
C ALA A 415 -9.56 -10.05 10.92
N VAL A 416 -10.19 -11.23 11.01
CA VAL A 416 -9.62 -12.40 11.70
C VAL A 416 -8.37 -12.89 10.98
N ASN A 417 -8.46 -13.16 9.68
CA ASN A 417 -7.35 -13.69 8.88
C ASN A 417 -6.15 -12.76 8.88
N SER A 418 -6.37 -11.45 8.72
CA SER A 418 -5.32 -10.44 8.70
C SER A 418 -4.59 -10.32 10.05
N LEU A 419 -5.29 -10.44 11.18
CA LEU A 419 -4.63 -10.43 12.50
C LEU A 419 -3.84 -11.71 12.79
N VAL A 420 -4.34 -12.88 12.38
CA VAL A 420 -3.58 -14.13 12.46
C VAL A 420 -2.33 -14.06 11.57
N GLY A 421 -2.49 -13.56 10.35
CA GLY A 421 -1.39 -13.35 9.41
C GLY A 421 -0.35 -12.36 9.94
N MET A 422 -0.78 -11.24 10.53
CA MET A 422 0.11 -10.28 11.17
C MET A 422 0.94 -10.91 12.29
N ARG A 423 0.34 -11.76 13.14
CA ARG A 423 1.07 -12.49 14.19
C ARG A 423 2.15 -13.39 13.58
N LYS A 424 1.77 -14.20 12.59
CA LYS A 424 2.66 -15.19 11.99
C LYS A 424 3.79 -14.54 11.17
N TYR A 425 3.46 -13.65 10.25
CA TYR A 425 4.41 -13.15 9.26
C TYR A 425 5.19 -11.91 9.71
N LEU A 426 4.56 -11.01 10.49
CA LEU A 426 5.20 -9.78 10.97
C LEU A 426 5.78 -9.92 12.37
N ALA A 427 4.99 -10.43 13.32
CA ALA A 427 5.47 -10.64 14.69
C ALA A 427 6.35 -11.89 14.84
N LYS A 428 6.27 -12.83 13.89
CA LYS A 428 6.93 -14.15 13.98
C LYS A 428 6.54 -14.90 15.25
N GLU A 429 5.26 -14.80 15.61
CA GLU A 429 4.68 -15.43 16.78
C GLU A 429 3.70 -16.53 16.39
N GLU A 430 4.00 -17.75 16.80
CA GLU A 430 3.14 -18.91 16.57
C GLU A 430 1.89 -18.90 17.50
N PRO A 431 0.84 -19.64 17.15
CA PRO A 431 -0.41 -19.68 17.93
C PRO A 431 -0.23 -20.13 19.39
N ASP A 432 0.74 -20.99 19.67
CA ASP A 432 1.08 -21.49 21.01
C ASP A 432 1.56 -20.40 21.98
N THR A 433 1.99 -19.25 21.46
CA THR A 433 2.41 -18.09 22.28
C THR A 433 1.22 -17.28 22.83
N ILE A 434 -0.01 -17.49 22.33
CA ILE A 434 -1.20 -16.72 22.71
C ILE A 434 -1.49 -16.76 24.22
N PRO A 435 -1.43 -17.90 24.94
CA PRO A 435 -1.66 -17.93 26.38
C PRO A 435 -0.66 -17.07 27.17
N LYS A 436 0.62 -17.08 26.76
CA LYS A 436 1.65 -16.22 27.35
C LYS A 436 1.36 -14.74 27.07
N ALA A 437 0.98 -14.42 25.84
CA ALA A 437 0.62 -13.06 25.46
C ALA A 437 -0.61 -12.52 26.22
N LYS A 438 -1.62 -13.35 26.48
CA LYS A 438 -2.78 -12.96 27.31
C LYS A 438 -2.38 -12.64 28.76
N LYS A 439 -1.47 -13.42 29.36
CA LYS A 439 -0.93 -13.14 30.70
C LYS A 439 -0.17 -11.80 30.71
N LEU A 440 0.65 -11.53 29.70
CA LEU A 440 1.33 -10.24 29.52
C LEU A 440 0.32 -9.10 29.38
N MET A 441 -0.70 -9.25 28.53
CA MET A 441 -1.74 -8.24 28.32
C MET A 441 -2.44 -7.87 29.62
N ARG A 442 -2.79 -8.85 30.46
CA ARG A 442 -3.42 -8.60 31.78
C ARG A 442 -2.51 -7.82 32.71
N ARG A 443 -1.20 -8.13 32.76
CA ARG A 443 -0.23 -7.37 33.56
C ARG A 443 -0.09 -5.93 33.05
N LEU A 444 0.04 -5.77 31.74
CA LEU A 444 0.12 -4.45 31.11
C LEU A 444 -1.17 -3.65 31.30
N TYR A 445 -2.34 -4.29 31.32
CA TYR A 445 -3.61 -3.63 31.63
C TYR A 445 -3.61 -3.06 33.06
N ILE A 446 -3.19 -3.86 34.05
CA ILE A 446 -3.09 -3.39 35.44
C ILE A 446 -2.09 -2.24 35.54
N LEU A 447 -0.90 -2.38 34.94
CA LEU A 447 0.10 -1.32 34.91
C LEU A 447 -0.43 -0.05 34.24
N ASN A 448 -1.13 -0.19 33.12
CA ASN A 448 -1.76 0.92 32.42
C ASN A 448 -2.76 1.63 33.33
N PHE A 449 -3.64 0.89 33.99
CA PHE A 449 -4.61 1.44 34.92
C PHE A 449 -3.92 2.21 36.06
N VAL A 450 -2.93 1.61 36.72
CA VAL A 450 -2.17 2.27 37.80
C VAL A 450 -1.53 3.58 37.32
N VAL A 451 -0.88 3.58 36.15
CA VAL A 451 -0.27 4.78 35.59
C VAL A 451 -1.30 5.85 35.28
N HIS A 452 -2.45 5.50 34.71
CA HIS A 452 -3.52 6.46 34.42
C HIS A 452 -4.12 7.03 35.70
N SER A 453 -4.43 6.18 36.69
CA SER A 453 -4.93 6.61 37.99
C SER A 453 -3.95 7.54 38.70
N PHE A 454 -2.65 7.23 38.67
CA PHE A 454 -1.61 8.10 39.23
C PHE A 454 -1.56 9.45 38.53
N VAL A 455 -1.53 9.48 37.19
CA VAL A 455 -1.53 10.73 36.42
C VAL A 455 -2.77 11.58 36.70
N CYS A 456 -3.96 10.95 36.74
CA CYS A 456 -5.20 11.65 37.11
C CYS A 456 -5.16 12.20 38.53
N ALA A 457 -4.70 11.40 39.50
CA ALA A 457 -4.57 11.84 40.90
C ALA A 457 -3.59 13.02 41.03
N THR A 458 -2.43 12.98 40.36
CA THR A 458 -1.48 14.10 40.34
C THR A 458 -2.11 15.34 39.70
N PHE A 459 -2.86 15.19 38.61
CA PHE A 459 -3.55 16.31 37.96
C PHE A 459 -4.58 16.96 38.89
N PHE A 460 -5.44 16.17 39.54
CA PHE A 460 -6.42 16.69 40.51
C PHE A 460 -5.74 17.34 41.73
N TRP A 461 -4.66 16.75 42.23
CA TRP A 461 -3.88 17.32 43.33
C TRP A 461 -3.26 18.68 42.95
N LEU A 462 -2.71 18.81 41.74
CA LEU A 462 -2.20 20.09 41.25
C LEU A 462 -3.30 21.15 41.11
N LEU A 463 -4.46 20.77 40.56
CA LEU A 463 -5.61 21.68 40.46
C LEU A 463 -6.10 22.14 41.84
N TRP A 464 -6.19 21.22 42.80
CA TRP A 464 -6.56 21.53 44.18
C TRP A 464 -5.56 22.47 44.84
N THR A 465 -4.26 22.24 44.64
CA THR A 465 -3.20 23.08 45.18
C THR A 465 -3.25 24.50 44.59
N ILE A 466 -3.46 24.61 43.26
CA ILE A 466 -3.64 25.90 42.59
C ILE A 466 -4.90 26.60 43.11
N PHE A 467 -6.02 25.88 43.20
CA PHE A 467 -7.28 26.42 43.71
C PHE A 467 -7.10 27.00 45.12
N ASN A 468 -6.48 26.25 46.05
CA ASN A 468 -6.22 26.74 47.41
C ASN A 468 -5.23 27.90 47.46
N SER A 469 -4.29 27.98 46.52
CA SER A 469 -3.36 29.12 46.44
C SER A 469 -4.02 30.41 45.95
N VAL A 470 -5.04 30.28 45.09
CA VAL A 470 -5.80 31.41 44.53
C VAL A 470 -6.96 31.82 45.46
N PHE A 471 -7.57 30.84 46.13
CA PHE A 471 -8.67 31.02 47.08
C PHE A 471 -8.28 30.44 48.45
N PRO A 472 -7.34 31.07 49.17
CA PRO A 472 -6.98 30.62 50.51
C PRO A 472 -8.22 30.69 51.41
N SER A 473 -8.47 29.62 52.15
CA SER A 473 -9.54 29.57 53.14
C SER A 473 -9.22 30.61 54.23
N THR A 474 -10.08 31.62 54.40
CA THR A 474 -10.01 32.59 55.49
C THR A 474 -10.24 31.94 56.84
#